data_AF-A0A2R6AQU4-F1
#
_entry.id   AF-A0A2R6AQU4-F1
#
_cell.length_a   1.000
_cell.length_b   1.000
_cell.length_c   1.000
_cell.angle_alpha   90.00
_cell.angle_beta   90.00
_cell.angle_gamma   90.00
#
_symmetry.space_group_name_H-M   'P 1'
#
loop_
_entity.id
_entity.type
_entity.pdbx_description
1 polymer ?
#
loop_
_entity_poly.entity_id
_entity_poly.type
_entity_poly.pdbx_seq_one_letter_code
_entity_poly.pdbx_strand_id
1 'polypeptide(L)'
;MGHNRHSAHFPDAFRKRKACGAGFSKKRREDELLCRIVAVTSLSFELDEIDSKIIDLLQKDGRMQYKQISQIVGVSIPTVRERIKRLSELGLIKKFTVVTDYTKIAGRVRAIVVAKVMPNVQELRDALDSIDEVRVAYQVAGDKSIVLHVESDDLEHLDLTLNKLYELGVKDVTVYVITRVLKEEYGAIVKPNVPLQYRCVFCDCVIYGKPIIKHYYGGKYYFSGEECAKAFKERLDKKIQKQTL
;
A
#
# COMPACT_ATOMS: atom_id res chain seq x y z
N MET A 1 -23.47 -4.49 11.52
CA MET A 1 -22.59 -5.60 11.05
C MET A 1 -21.21 -5.03 10.79
N GLY A 2 -20.19 -5.56 11.44
CA GLY A 2 -18.91 -4.89 11.67
C GLY A 2 -18.13 -4.54 10.40
N HIS A 3 -17.99 -3.24 10.15
CA HIS A 3 -17.05 -2.70 9.18
C HIS A 3 -15.62 -2.93 9.68
N ASN A 4 -14.99 -4.03 9.24
CA ASN A 4 -13.57 -4.25 9.42
C ASN A 4 -12.79 -3.43 8.37
N ARG A 5 -12.92 -2.09 8.43
CA ARG A 5 -12.21 -1.11 7.59
C ARG A 5 -10.80 -0.91 8.15
N HIS A 6 -9.97 -1.94 8.10
CA HIS A 6 -8.56 -1.83 8.45
C HIS A 6 -7.70 -1.68 7.19
N SER A 7 -7.66 -0.46 6.68
CA SER A 7 -6.46 0.07 6.06
C SER A 7 -6.15 1.44 6.68
N ALA A 8 -5.88 1.44 7.99
CA ALA A 8 -5.20 2.57 8.63
C ALA A 8 -3.78 2.65 8.05
N HIS A 9 -3.67 3.14 6.82
CA HIS A 9 -2.42 3.39 6.13
C HIS A 9 -2.12 4.88 6.35
N PHE A 10 -1.56 5.19 7.53
CA PHE A 10 -1.13 6.52 7.93
C PHE A 10 0.40 6.64 7.96
N PRO A 11 1.09 7.01 6.85
CA PRO A 11 2.54 7.13 6.87
C PRO A 11 3.10 8.56 6.79
N ASP A 12 2.41 9.57 6.24
CA ASP A 12 3.16 10.79 5.86
C ASP A 12 3.19 11.88 6.94
N ALA A 13 2.22 11.90 7.86
CA ALA A 13 2.23 12.81 9.02
C ALA A 13 3.31 12.49 10.08
N PHE A 14 4.02 11.36 9.96
CA PHE A 14 5.02 10.90 10.93
C PHE A 14 6.47 11.13 10.50
N ARG A 15 6.71 11.56 9.25
CA ARG A 15 8.05 11.73 8.69
C ARG A 15 8.83 12.81 9.45
N LYS A 16 9.95 12.42 10.07
CA LYS A 16 11.03 13.34 10.39
C LYS A 16 12.23 12.93 9.54
N ARG A 17 12.77 13.86 8.74
CA ARG A 17 14.15 13.76 8.20
C ARG A 17 15.19 13.94 9.34
N LYS A 18 15.04 13.24 10.46
CA LYS A 18 16.04 13.23 11.54
C LYS A 18 16.73 11.87 11.52
N ALA A 19 18.06 11.95 11.54
CA ALA A 19 19.01 10.86 11.40
C ALA A 19 18.55 9.58 12.11
N CYS A 20 18.68 8.47 11.39
CA CYS A 20 18.41 7.13 11.89
C CYS A 20 19.19 6.93 13.20
N GLY A 21 18.46 6.69 14.29
CA GLY A 21 19.01 6.21 15.56
C GLY A 21 19.45 4.76 15.38
N ALA A 22 20.67 4.60 14.89
CA ALA A 22 21.64 3.73 15.51
C ALA A 22 22.70 4.69 16.05
N GLY A 23 23.46 4.34 17.09
CA GLY A 23 24.52 5.18 17.66
C GLY A 23 25.69 5.51 16.73
N PHE A 24 25.46 5.99 15.51
CA PHE A 24 26.44 6.57 14.61
C PHE A 24 26.55 8.07 14.88
N SER A 25 27.60 8.38 15.63
CA SER A 25 28.11 9.72 15.88
C SER A 25 28.19 10.53 14.57
N LYS A 26 27.63 11.74 14.61
CA LYS A 26 27.83 12.88 13.68
C LYS A 26 29.06 12.76 12.73
N LYS A 27 28.93 12.19 11.52
CA LYS A 27 29.80 12.50 10.37
C LYS A 27 29.04 12.40 9.02
N ARG A 28 28.38 13.52 8.68
CA ARG A 28 27.29 13.71 7.72
C ARG A 28 27.56 13.51 6.20
N ARG A 29 28.62 12.84 5.75
CA ARG A 29 28.83 12.62 4.29
C ARG A 29 29.49 11.29 3.94
N GLU A 30 30.45 10.82 4.73
CA GLU A 30 31.08 9.51 4.53
C GLU A 30 30.13 8.37 4.96
N ASP A 31 29.34 8.58 6.01
CA ASP A 31 28.37 7.60 6.53
C ASP A 31 27.20 7.32 5.57
N GLU A 32 26.83 8.26 4.71
CA GLU A 32 25.75 8.08 3.73
C GLU A 32 26.22 7.21 2.55
N LEU A 33 27.49 7.35 2.17
CA LEU A 33 28.15 6.50 1.17
C LEU A 33 28.46 5.11 1.74
N LEU A 34 28.94 5.03 2.98
CA LEU A 34 29.14 3.76 3.68
C LEU A 34 27.84 3.02 3.93
N CYS A 35 26.74 3.72 4.27
CA CYS A 35 25.42 3.09 4.40
C CYS A 35 24.96 2.53 3.05
N ARG A 36 25.25 3.21 1.92
CA ARG A 36 24.99 2.66 0.58
C ARG A 36 25.90 1.47 0.24
N ILE A 37 27.19 1.52 0.58
CA ILE A 37 28.16 0.45 0.26
C ILE A 37 27.92 -0.79 1.14
N VAL A 38 27.75 -0.62 2.45
CA VAL A 38 27.45 -1.71 3.40
C VAL A 38 26.08 -2.33 3.12
N ALA A 39 25.08 -1.54 2.72
CA ALA A 39 23.75 -2.02 2.34
C ALA A 39 23.75 -2.89 1.08
N VAL A 40 24.68 -2.70 0.14
CA VAL A 40 24.80 -3.55 -1.05
C VAL A 40 25.44 -4.90 -0.71
N THR A 41 26.21 -4.98 0.38
CA THR A 41 26.89 -6.21 0.83
C THR A 41 26.12 -7.04 1.86
N SER A 42 25.05 -6.52 2.46
CA SER A 42 24.15 -7.32 3.31
C SER A 42 23.09 -8.00 2.45
N LEU A 43 23.21 -9.32 2.26
CA LEU A 43 22.25 -10.25 1.64
C LEU A 43 20.88 -9.63 1.35
N SER A 44 20.67 -9.29 0.09
CA SER A 44 19.41 -8.80 -0.44
C SER A 44 18.27 -9.74 -0.02
N PHE A 45 17.25 -9.18 0.64
CA PHE A 45 16.06 -9.92 1.02
C PHE A 45 15.20 -10.10 -0.24
N GLU A 46 15.46 -11.17 -0.98
CA GLU A 46 14.91 -11.44 -2.31
C GLU A 46 13.74 -12.42 -2.28
N LEU A 47 12.92 -12.33 -3.32
CA LEU A 47 11.98 -13.39 -3.68
C LEU A 47 12.68 -14.45 -4.48
N ASP A 48 12.55 -15.72 -4.09
CA ASP A 48 13.02 -16.80 -4.93
C ASP A 48 11.99 -17.18 -6.01
N GLU A 49 12.37 -18.12 -6.86
CA GLU A 49 11.50 -18.62 -7.93
C GLU A 49 10.22 -19.27 -7.42
N ILE A 50 10.30 -19.95 -6.28
CA ILE A 50 9.15 -20.64 -5.69
C ILE A 50 8.16 -19.60 -5.16
N ASP A 51 8.64 -18.56 -4.49
CA ASP A 51 7.80 -17.47 -3.98
C ASP A 51 7.02 -16.78 -5.11
N SER A 52 7.72 -16.46 -6.21
CA SER A 52 7.10 -15.79 -7.36
C SER A 52 6.03 -16.68 -8.01
N LYS A 53 6.32 -17.97 -8.20
CA LYS A 53 5.34 -18.96 -8.70
C LYS A 53 4.13 -19.12 -7.77
N ILE A 54 4.34 -19.14 -6.45
CA ILE A 54 3.25 -19.21 -5.47
C ILE A 54 2.35 -17.98 -5.62
N ILE A 55 2.92 -16.78 -5.75
CA ILE A 55 2.14 -15.54 -5.92
C ILE A 55 1.34 -15.60 -7.21
N ASP A 56 1.94 -15.99 -8.34
CA ASP A 56 1.26 -16.10 -9.63
C ASP A 56 0.08 -17.08 -9.57
N LEU A 57 0.24 -18.23 -8.88
CA LEU A 57 -0.83 -19.19 -8.69
C LEU A 57 -1.98 -18.62 -7.85
N LEU A 58 -1.66 -17.91 -6.77
CA LEU A 58 -2.66 -17.29 -5.89
C LEU A 58 -3.34 -16.07 -6.50
N GLN A 59 -2.66 -15.32 -7.39
CA GLN A 59 -3.29 -14.24 -8.14
C GLN A 59 -4.34 -14.77 -9.13
N LYS A 60 -4.08 -15.95 -9.72
CA LYS A 60 -5.03 -16.64 -10.60
C LYS A 60 -6.19 -17.25 -9.82
N ASP A 61 -5.90 -17.93 -8.72
CA ASP A 61 -6.90 -18.51 -7.82
C ASP A 61 -6.45 -18.41 -6.36
N GLY A 62 -6.98 -17.41 -5.66
CA GLY A 62 -6.70 -17.20 -4.24
C GLY A 62 -7.23 -18.31 -3.32
N ARG A 63 -8.07 -19.24 -3.83
CA ARG A 63 -8.61 -20.39 -3.10
C ARG A 63 -7.88 -21.69 -3.41
N MET A 64 -6.83 -21.65 -4.24
CA MET A 64 -6.08 -22.86 -4.63
C MET A 64 -5.56 -23.61 -3.41
N GLN A 65 -5.78 -24.93 -3.38
CA GLN A 65 -5.38 -25.73 -2.23
C GLN A 65 -3.85 -25.83 -2.15
N TYR A 66 -3.31 -25.80 -0.93
CA TYR A 66 -1.85 -25.91 -0.72
C TYR A 66 -1.26 -27.20 -1.30
N LYS A 67 -2.05 -28.28 -1.35
CA LYS A 67 -1.67 -29.54 -2.02
C LYS A 67 -1.44 -29.34 -3.52
N GLN A 68 -2.31 -28.60 -4.20
CA GLN A 68 -2.19 -28.32 -5.63
C GLN A 68 -0.97 -27.42 -5.90
N ILE A 69 -0.79 -26.36 -5.10
CA ILE A 69 0.38 -25.48 -5.19
C ILE A 69 1.66 -26.28 -4.99
N SER A 70 1.71 -27.13 -3.95
CA SER A 70 2.84 -28.02 -3.63
C SER A 70 3.23 -28.91 -4.81
N GLN A 71 2.24 -29.52 -5.48
CA GLN A 71 2.48 -30.34 -6.68
C GLN A 71 3.03 -29.54 -7.85
N ILE A 72 2.55 -28.31 -8.07
CA ILE A 72 2.97 -27.45 -9.17
C ILE A 72 4.40 -26.90 -8.95
N VAL A 73 4.72 -26.46 -7.74
CA VAL A 73 6.02 -25.82 -7.45
C VAL A 73 7.10 -26.79 -6.99
N GLY A 74 6.76 -28.05 -6.69
CA GLY A 74 7.72 -29.10 -6.34
C GLY A 74 8.27 -29.03 -4.91
N VAL A 75 7.52 -28.50 -3.95
CA VAL A 75 7.90 -28.44 -2.53
C VAL A 75 6.82 -29.00 -1.62
N SER A 76 7.17 -29.33 -0.37
CA SER A 76 6.21 -29.89 0.59
C SER A 76 5.06 -28.92 0.93
N ILE A 77 3.90 -29.45 1.31
CA ILE A 77 2.75 -28.64 1.76
C ILE A 77 3.11 -27.73 2.96
N PRO A 78 3.83 -28.20 4.00
CA PRO A 78 4.33 -27.33 5.05
C PRO A 78 5.18 -26.15 4.53
N THR A 79 6.08 -26.42 3.57
CA THR A 79 6.91 -25.37 2.94
C THR A 79 6.07 -24.33 2.21
N VAL A 80 5.05 -24.76 1.44
CA VAL A 80 4.11 -23.83 0.79
C VAL A 80 3.40 -22.95 1.82
N ARG A 81 2.86 -23.56 2.88
CA ARG A 81 2.16 -22.83 3.95
C ARG A 81 3.07 -21.80 4.62
N GLU A 82 4.30 -22.18 4.93
CA GLU A 82 5.29 -21.28 5.53
C GLU A 82 5.64 -20.12 4.59
N ARG A 83 5.84 -20.39 3.30
CA ARG A 83 6.11 -19.35 2.30
C ARG A 83 4.95 -18.38 2.15
N ILE A 84 3.71 -18.87 2.02
CA ILE A 84 2.51 -18.00 1.95
C ILE A 84 2.38 -17.15 3.21
N LYS A 85 2.60 -17.75 4.39
CA LYS A 85 2.59 -17.02 5.67
C LYS A 85 3.66 -15.94 5.67
N ARG A 86 4.90 -16.26 5.29
CA ARG A 86 6.01 -15.30 5.18
C ARG A 86 5.68 -14.16 4.22
N LEU A 87 5.22 -14.45 3.01
CA LEU A 87 4.84 -13.46 2.00
C LEU A 87 3.70 -12.54 2.48
N SER A 88 2.77 -13.09 3.27
CA SER A 88 1.71 -12.32 3.92
C SER A 88 2.24 -11.44 5.04
N GLU A 89 3.11 -11.95 5.91
CA GLU A 89 3.77 -11.19 6.98
C GLU A 89 4.53 -9.99 6.42
N LEU A 90 5.35 -10.25 5.39
CA LEU A 90 6.09 -9.27 4.60
C LEU A 90 5.21 -8.25 3.86
N GLY A 91 3.91 -8.50 3.76
CA GLY A 91 2.94 -7.61 3.13
C GLY A 91 3.01 -7.53 1.61
N LEU A 92 3.72 -8.46 0.97
CA LEU A 92 3.62 -8.69 -0.47
C LEU A 92 2.23 -9.21 -0.82
N ILE A 93 1.76 -10.19 -0.07
CA ILE A 93 0.35 -10.55 -0.06
C ILE A 93 -0.34 -9.61 0.93
N LYS A 94 -0.97 -8.55 0.39
CA LYS A 94 -1.66 -7.55 1.21
C LYS A 94 -2.92 -8.11 1.86
N LYS A 95 -3.73 -8.87 1.09
CA LYS A 95 -4.98 -9.51 1.52
C LYS A 95 -5.40 -10.58 0.53
N PHE A 96 -6.24 -11.50 0.98
CA PHE A 96 -7.08 -12.33 0.11
C PHE A 96 -8.44 -11.64 -0.01
N THR A 97 -8.95 -11.52 -1.24
CA THR A 97 -10.19 -10.79 -1.49
C THR A 97 -10.93 -11.37 -2.69
N VAL A 98 -12.17 -10.93 -2.87
CA VAL A 98 -12.99 -11.28 -4.02
C VAL A 98 -12.99 -10.10 -4.96
N VAL A 99 -12.71 -10.37 -6.23
CA VAL A 99 -12.81 -9.38 -7.29
C VAL A 99 -14.16 -9.57 -7.97
N THR A 100 -14.97 -8.51 -7.97
CA THR A 100 -16.32 -8.52 -8.53
C THR A 100 -16.31 -7.92 -9.93
N ASP A 101 -16.95 -8.62 -10.87
CA ASP A 101 -17.19 -8.10 -12.20
C ASP A 101 -18.30 -7.04 -12.16
N TYR A 102 -17.88 -5.79 -12.13
CA TYR A 102 -18.76 -4.63 -12.00
C TYR A 102 -19.70 -4.47 -13.21
N THR A 103 -19.34 -4.99 -14.39
CA THR A 103 -20.18 -4.87 -15.60
C THR A 103 -21.48 -5.67 -15.50
N LYS A 104 -21.56 -6.59 -14.54
CA LYS A 104 -22.75 -7.40 -14.26
C LYS A 104 -23.67 -6.78 -13.22
N ILE A 105 -23.29 -5.63 -12.64
CA ILE A 105 -24.09 -4.90 -11.65
C ILE A 105 -24.79 -3.76 -12.39
N ALA A 106 -26.11 -3.87 -12.55
CA ALA A 106 -26.90 -2.92 -13.33
C ALA A 106 -26.88 -1.49 -12.75
N GLY A 107 -27.04 -0.49 -13.63
CA GLY A 107 -27.18 0.93 -13.30
C GLY A 107 -25.86 1.66 -13.07
N ARG A 108 -24.84 0.93 -12.63
CA ARG A 108 -23.61 1.48 -12.10
C ARG A 108 -22.72 2.21 -13.12
N VAL A 109 -22.12 3.33 -12.70
CA VAL A 109 -21.18 4.15 -13.49
C VAL A 109 -19.76 4.05 -12.94
N ARG A 110 -18.79 3.84 -13.84
CA ARG A 110 -17.35 3.98 -13.51
C ARG A 110 -16.76 5.18 -14.21
N ALA A 111 -15.95 5.95 -13.48
CA ALA A 111 -15.28 7.11 -14.02
C ALA A 111 -13.83 7.21 -13.54
N ILE A 112 -12.97 7.75 -14.40
CA ILE A 112 -11.64 8.22 -14.04
C ILE A 112 -11.71 9.72 -13.88
N VAL A 113 -11.35 10.22 -12.70
CA VAL A 113 -11.33 11.64 -12.38
C VAL A 113 -9.88 12.09 -12.31
N VAL A 114 -9.50 13.06 -13.13
CA VAL A 114 -8.15 13.62 -13.18
C VAL A 114 -8.22 15.09 -12.76
N ALA A 115 -7.46 15.48 -11.74
CA ALA A 115 -7.65 16.76 -11.09
C ALA A 115 -6.39 17.33 -10.41
N LYS A 116 -6.48 18.59 -9.98
CA LYS A 116 -5.51 19.26 -9.11
C LYS A 116 -5.99 19.25 -7.66
N VAL A 117 -5.04 19.27 -6.72
CA VAL A 117 -5.32 19.39 -5.28
C VAL A 117 -4.53 20.57 -4.74
N MET A 118 -5.20 21.47 -4.02
CA MET A 118 -4.58 22.59 -3.31
C MET A 118 -5.04 22.61 -1.84
N PRO A 119 -4.16 22.82 -0.84
CA PRO A 119 -2.74 22.52 -0.75
C PRO A 119 -2.43 21.31 0.17
N ASN A 120 -3.43 20.57 0.66
CA ASN A 120 -3.20 19.51 1.65
C ASN A 120 -3.60 18.11 1.15
N VAL A 121 -2.67 17.45 0.46
CA VAL A 121 -2.82 16.05 0.01
C VAL A 121 -3.03 15.09 1.19
N GLN A 122 -2.53 15.42 2.40
CA GLN A 122 -2.71 14.57 3.57
C GLN A 122 -4.15 14.61 4.09
N GLU A 123 -4.76 15.79 4.16
CA GLU A 123 -6.18 15.93 4.53
C GLU A 123 -7.08 15.24 3.51
N LEU A 124 -6.81 15.43 2.21
CA LEU A 124 -7.54 14.73 1.17
C LEU A 124 -7.43 13.22 1.36
N ARG A 125 -6.22 12.69 1.57
CA ARG A 125 -6.01 11.25 1.82
C ARG A 125 -6.83 10.74 3.00
N ASP A 126 -6.79 11.44 4.13
CA ASP A 126 -7.52 11.04 5.35
C ASP A 126 -9.05 11.11 5.11
N ALA A 127 -9.53 12.05 4.30
CA ALA A 127 -10.93 12.18 3.93
C ALA A 127 -11.40 11.14 2.89
N LEU A 128 -10.53 10.74 1.95
CA LEU A 128 -10.88 9.75 0.92
C LEU A 128 -11.28 8.39 1.51
N ASP A 129 -10.75 8.00 2.67
CA ASP A 129 -11.14 6.76 3.36
C ASP A 129 -12.62 6.73 3.77
N SER A 130 -13.29 7.89 3.80
CA SER A 130 -14.72 8.05 4.09
C SER A 130 -15.62 8.14 2.86
N ILE A 131 -15.06 8.14 1.64
CA ILE A 131 -15.80 8.21 0.38
C ILE A 131 -15.74 6.83 -0.29
N ASP A 132 -16.71 5.98 0.01
CA ASP A 132 -16.75 4.58 -0.45
C ASP A 132 -16.78 4.44 -1.98
N GLU A 133 -17.28 5.46 -2.68
CA GLU A 133 -17.33 5.59 -4.14
C GLU A 133 -15.93 5.74 -4.76
N VAL A 134 -14.95 6.31 -4.03
CA VAL A 134 -13.56 6.40 -4.51
C VAL A 134 -12.83 5.10 -4.21
N ARG A 135 -12.58 4.31 -5.26
CA ARG A 135 -11.99 2.96 -5.12
C ARG A 135 -10.47 2.98 -5.20
N VAL A 136 -9.92 3.95 -5.93
CA VAL A 136 -8.49 4.12 -6.14
C VAL A 136 -8.15 5.60 -6.18
N ALA A 137 -7.04 6.00 -5.56
CA ALA A 137 -6.51 7.34 -5.65
C ALA A 137 -4.98 7.29 -5.85
N TYR A 138 -4.51 7.94 -6.90
CA TYR A 138 -3.10 8.09 -7.21
C TYR A 138 -2.70 9.55 -7.17
N GLN A 139 -1.56 9.83 -6.54
CA GLN A 139 -0.83 11.07 -6.80
C GLN A 139 0.03 10.86 -8.03
N VAL A 140 -0.07 11.76 -9.01
CA VAL A 140 0.64 11.66 -10.28
C VAL A 140 1.53 12.88 -10.51
N ALA A 141 2.61 12.69 -11.28
CA ALA A 141 3.39 13.79 -11.79
C ALA A 141 2.76 14.29 -13.09
N GLY A 142 2.57 15.61 -13.22
CA GLY A 142 1.91 16.21 -14.38
C GLY A 142 1.34 17.58 -14.05
N ASP A 143 0.57 18.12 -14.99
CA ASP A 143 -0.24 19.32 -14.80
C ASP A 143 -1.34 19.11 -13.76
N LYS A 144 -1.96 17.92 -13.77
CA LYS A 144 -2.86 17.40 -12.75
C LYS A 144 -2.05 16.65 -11.70
N SER A 145 -2.48 16.73 -10.45
CA SER A 145 -1.75 16.14 -9.31
C SER A 145 -2.37 14.85 -8.78
N ILE A 146 -3.62 14.54 -9.16
CA ILE A 146 -4.31 13.32 -8.74
C ILE A 146 -5.10 12.65 -9.88
N VAL A 147 -5.22 11.33 -9.76
CA VAL A 147 -6.10 10.47 -10.57
C VAL A 147 -6.91 9.60 -9.62
N LEU A 148 -8.24 9.61 -9.74
CA LEU A 148 -9.16 8.81 -8.94
C LEU A 148 -9.94 7.85 -9.83
N HIS A 149 -10.18 6.64 -9.35
CA HIS A 149 -11.18 5.75 -9.94
C HIS A 149 -12.42 5.79 -9.05
N VAL A 150 -13.54 6.16 -9.63
CA VAL A 150 -14.82 6.35 -8.94
C VAL A 150 -15.83 5.34 -9.48
N GLU A 151 -16.59 4.75 -8.55
CA GLU A 151 -17.71 3.85 -8.81
C GLU A 151 -18.97 4.42 -8.15
N SER A 152 -20.01 4.67 -8.93
CA SER A 152 -21.26 5.29 -8.47
C SER A 152 -22.48 4.56 -9.00
N ASP A 153 -23.64 4.78 -8.38
CA ASP A 153 -24.91 4.15 -8.77
C ASP A 153 -25.42 4.61 -10.14
N ASP A 154 -25.21 5.88 -10.48
CA ASP A 154 -25.57 6.50 -11.76
C ASP A 154 -24.77 7.82 -11.92
N LEU A 155 -25.12 8.64 -12.92
CA LEU A 155 -24.47 9.93 -13.16
C LEU A 155 -24.80 10.99 -12.11
N GLU A 156 -25.97 10.93 -11.45
CA GLU A 156 -26.33 11.86 -10.38
C GLU A 156 -25.50 11.58 -9.12
N HIS A 157 -25.33 10.31 -8.78
CA HIS A 157 -24.47 9.89 -7.67
C HIS A 157 -22.99 10.17 -7.95
N LEU A 158 -22.57 10.13 -9.22
CA LEU A 158 -21.24 10.58 -9.61
C LEU A 158 -21.07 12.07 -9.34
N ASP A 159 -22.04 12.90 -9.71
CA ASP A 159 -22.02 14.35 -9.43
C ASP A 159 -21.95 14.63 -7.93
N LEU A 160 -22.76 13.95 -7.11
CA LEU A 160 -22.69 14.04 -5.65
C LEU A 160 -21.30 13.67 -5.12
N THR A 161 -20.66 12.65 -5.70
CA THR A 161 -19.30 12.27 -5.33
C THR A 161 -18.29 13.35 -5.71
N LEU A 162 -18.43 13.97 -6.88
CA LEU A 162 -17.57 15.09 -7.32
C LEU A 162 -17.74 16.31 -6.40
N ASN A 163 -18.97 16.60 -5.96
CA ASN A 163 -19.24 17.70 -5.03
C ASN A 163 -18.51 17.50 -3.69
N LYS A 164 -18.54 16.28 -3.13
CA LYS A 164 -17.72 15.93 -1.94
C LYS A 164 -16.22 16.17 -2.20
N LEU A 165 -15.72 15.83 -3.38
CA LEU A 165 -14.31 16.05 -3.74
C LEU A 165 -13.97 17.54 -3.87
N TYR A 166 -14.86 18.36 -4.42
CA TYR A 166 -14.67 19.81 -4.51
C TYR A 166 -14.54 20.47 -3.13
N GLU A 167 -15.35 20.04 -2.16
CA GLU A 167 -15.26 20.50 -0.76
C GLU A 167 -13.90 20.17 -0.12
N LEU A 168 -13.26 19.08 -0.56
CA LEU A 168 -11.94 18.64 -0.12
C LEU A 168 -10.78 19.33 -0.88
N GLY A 169 -11.06 20.38 -1.66
CA GLY A 169 -10.05 21.17 -2.35
C GLY A 169 -9.55 20.54 -3.65
N VAL A 170 -10.25 19.54 -4.18
CA VAL A 170 -10.05 19.05 -5.55
C VAL A 170 -10.57 20.10 -6.53
N LYS A 171 -9.76 20.48 -7.52
CA LYS A 171 -10.07 21.54 -8.50
C LYS A 171 -9.59 21.15 -9.89
N ASP A 172 -10.01 21.91 -10.89
CA ASP A 172 -9.58 21.72 -12.28
C ASP A 172 -9.79 20.26 -12.72
N VAL A 173 -11.03 19.80 -12.57
CA VAL A 173 -11.42 18.39 -12.69
C VAL A 173 -11.78 18.06 -14.14
N THR A 174 -11.28 16.92 -14.61
CA THR A 174 -11.68 16.29 -15.86
C THR A 174 -12.17 14.89 -15.55
N VAL A 175 -13.37 14.55 -16.03
CA VAL A 175 -14.03 13.26 -15.77
C VAL A 175 -14.12 12.45 -17.05
N TYR A 176 -13.61 11.22 -17.02
CA TYR A 176 -13.71 10.26 -18.11
C TYR A 176 -14.62 9.12 -17.67
N VAL A 177 -15.85 9.11 -18.16
CA VAL A 177 -16.77 7.99 -17.93
C VAL A 177 -16.31 6.79 -18.76
N ILE A 178 -16.15 5.65 -18.10
CA ILE A 178 -15.72 4.40 -18.74
C ILE A 178 -16.95 3.77 -19.40
N THR A 179 -16.99 3.81 -20.74
CA THR A 179 -18.09 3.23 -21.53
C THR A 179 -17.94 1.72 -21.73
N ARG A 180 -16.70 1.23 -21.87
CA ARG A 180 -16.38 -0.19 -22.04
C ARG A 180 -15.00 -0.50 -21.51
N VAL A 181 -14.87 -1.63 -20.80
CA VAL A 181 -13.57 -2.19 -20.42
C VAL A 181 -13.13 -3.19 -21.48
N LEU A 182 -11.94 -2.95 -22.05
CA LEU A 182 -11.33 -3.87 -23.01
C LEU A 182 -10.46 -4.93 -22.32
N LYS A 183 -9.77 -4.55 -21.24
CA LYS A 183 -8.91 -5.43 -20.44
C LYS A 183 -8.80 -4.87 -19.01
N GLU A 184 -8.98 -5.73 -18.02
CA GLU A 184 -8.81 -5.43 -16.59
C GLU A 184 -8.23 -6.67 -15.90
N GLU A 185 -6.98 -6.59 -15.47
CA GLU A 185 -6.27 -7.65 -14.74
C GLU A 185 -5.92 -7.16 -13.35
N TYR A 186 -5.98 -8.06 -12.36
CA TYR A 186 -5.75 -7.74 -10.96
C TYR A 186 -4.46 -8.39 -10.46
N GLY A 187 -3.80 -7.74 -9.52
CA GLY A 187 -2.53 -8.20 -8.97
C GLY A 187 -1.35 -7.41 -9.53
N ALA A 188 -0.16 -8.00 -9.44
CA ALA A 188 1.08 -7.39 -9.88
C ALA A 188 1.97 -8.46 -10.53
N ILE A 189 2.73 -8.07 -11.54
CA ILE A 189 3.74 -8.93 -12.13
C ILE A 189 4.87 -9.10 -11.11
N VAL A 190 5.05 -10.32 -10.60
CA VAL A 190 6.12 -10.65 -9.65
C VAL A 190 7.18 -11.48 -10.34
N LYS A 191 8.39 -10.92 -10.46
CA LYS A 191 9.54 -11.62 -11.03
C LYS A 191 10.41 -12.22 -9.92
N PRO A 192 11.04 -13.38 -10.18
CA PRO A 192 11.98 -13.99 -9.23
C PRO A 192 13.29 -13.21 -9.16
N ASN A 193 14.02 -13.42 -8.07
CA ASN A 193 15.34 -12.84 -7.78
C ASN A 193 15.33 -11.31 -7.82
N VAL A 194 14.20 -10.70 -7.42
CA VAL A 194 14.05 -9.26 -7.28
C VAL A 194 14.14 -8.90 -5.80
N PRO A 195 14.96 -7.91 -5.42
CA PRO A 195 15.07 -7.46 -4.03
C PRO A 195 13.77 -6.79 -3.59
N LEU A 196 13.35 -7.11 -2.37
CA LEU A 196 12.22 -6.44 -1.75
C LEU A 196 12.69 -5.12 -1.16
N GLN A 197 12.03 -4.04 -1.58
CA GLN A 197 12.31 -2.71 -1.08
C GLN A 197 11.25 -2.29 -0.08
N TYR A 198 11.68 -2.01 1.15
CA TYR A 198 10.85 -1.39 2.17
C TYR A 198 11.34 0.02 2.48
N ARG A 199 10.44 0.83 3.05
CA ARG A 199 10.79 2.15 3.60
C ARG A 199 10.32 2.23 5.04
N CYS A 200 11.18 2.73 5.92
CA CYS A 200 10.83 2.95 7.32
C CYS A 200 9.77 4.04 7.42
N VAL A 201 8.61 3.73 8.02
CA VAL A 201 7.51 4.70 8.14
C VAL A 201 7.86 5.90 9.03
N PHE A 202 8.85 5.75 9.92
CA PHE A 202 9.25 6.81 10.85
C PHE A 202 10.32 7.74 10.29
N CYS A 203 11.47 7.18 9.87
CA CYS A 203 12.63 7.95 9.42
C CYS A 203 12.73 8.09 7.89
N ASP A 204 11.85 7.43 7.12
CA ASP A 204 11.79 7.47 5.66
C ASP A 204 12.99 6.84 4.92
N CYS A 205 13.93 6.21 5.64
CA CYS A 205 15.06 5.51 5.01
C CYS A 205 14.60 4.24 4.28
N VAL A 206 15.25 3.95 3.14
CA VAL A 206 15.13 2.65 2.45
C VAL A 206 15.74 1.56 3.34
N ILE A 207 15.04 0.44 3.45
CA ILE A 207 15.48 -0.74 4.21
C ILE A 207 15.97 -1.76 3.19
N TYR A 208 17.27 -2.09 3.27
CA TYR A 208 17.94 -2.99 2.32
C TYR A 208 17.97 -4.47 2.78
N GLY A 209 17.36 -4.77 3.94
CA GLY A 209 17.24 -6.12 4.49
C GLY A 209 15.85 -6.42 5.06
N LYS A 210 15.73 -7.44 5.90
CA LYS A 210 14.45 -7.81 6.54
C LYS A 210 13.96 -6.66 7.43
N PRO A 211 12.77 -6.07 7.16
CA PRO A 211 12.25 -4.98 7.98
C PRO A 211 11.79 -5.50 9.34
N ILE A 212 11.83 -4.62 10.35
CA ILE A 212 11.06 -4.85 11.58
C ILE A 212 9.60 -4.52 11.28
N ILE A 213 8.73 -5.52 11.44
CA ILE A 213 7.30 -5.39 11.14
C ILE A 213 6.56 -5.31 12.48
N LYS A 214 5.74 -4.26 12.66
CA LYS A 214 4.85 -4.14 13.82
C LYS A 214 3.42 -3.89 13.36
N HIS A 215 2.49 -4.37 14.18
CA HIS A 215 1.06 -4.15 13.99
C HIS A 215 0.57 -3.18 15.07
N TYR A 216 0.05 -2.03 14.66
CA TYR A 216 -0.50 -1.01 15.56
C TYR A 216 -1.86 -0.56 15.06
N TYR A 217 -2.88 -0.61 15.93
CA TYR A 217 -4.25 -0.16 15.62
C TYR A 217 -4.82 -0.73 14.31
N GLY A 218 -4.57 -2.02 14.04
CA GLY A 218 -4.99 -2.70 12.81
C GLY A 218 -4.15 -2.37 11.56
N GLY A 219 -3.23 -1.42 11.63
CA GLY A 219 -2.25 -1.11 10.58
C GLY A 219 -0.98 -1.97 10.70
N LYS A 220 -0.38 -2.32 9.56
CA LYS A 220 0.92 -2.97 9.46
C LYS A 220 1.98 -1.95 9.02
N TYR A 221 3.07 -1.85 9.79
CA TYR A 221 4.12 -0.85 9.61
C TYR A 221 5.51 -1.49 9.56
N TYR A 222 6.39 -0.91 8.75
CA TYR A 222 7.75 -1.37 8.49
C TYR A 222 8.77 -0.37 9.03
N PHE A 223 9.79 -0.87 9.74
CA PHE A 223 10.80 -0.05 10.41
C PHE A 223 12.21 -0.54 10.10
N SER A 224 13.16 0.40 10.03
CA SER A 224 14.58 0.13 9.92
C SER A 224 15.22 -0.38 11.22
N GLY A 225 14.58 -0.15 12.37
CA GLY A 225 15.11 -0.47 13.71
C GLY A 225 14.02 -0.45 14.79
N GLU A 226 14.26 -1.14 15.93
CA GLU A 226 13.34 -1.15 17.08
C GLU A 226 13.14 0.26 17.68
N GLU A 227 14.16 1.12 17.61
CA GLU A 227 14.07 2.51 18.04
C GLU A 227 13.04 3.29 17.20
N CYS A 228 13.07 3.12 15.88
CA CYS A 228 12.09 3.73 14.99
C CYS A 228 10.67 3.24 15.27
N ALA A 229 10.52 1.94 15.58
CA ALA A 229 9.23 1.36 15.94
C ALA A 229 8.68 1.95 17.26
N LYS A 230 9.51 2.04 18.30
CA LYS A 230 9.13 2.64 19.60
C LYS A 230 8.74 4.11 19.45
N ALA A 231 9.56 4.90 18.78
CA ALA A 231 9.31 6.33 18.57
C ALA A 231 8.05 6.59 17.73
N PHE A 232 7.77 5.74 16.74
CA PHE A 232 6.53 5.81 15.97
C PHE A 232 5.31 5.53 16.85
N LYS A 233 5.34 4.46 17.66
CA LYS A 233 4.25 4.09 18.57
C LYS A 233 3.91 5.23 19.53
N GLU A 234 4.90 5.80 20.21
CA GLU A 234 4.68 6.93 21.15
C GLU A 234 4.01 8.13 20.47
N ARG A 235 4.40 8.44 19.23
CA ARG A 235 3.80 9.54 18.48
C ARG A 235 2.37 9.20 18.02
N LEU A 236 2.11 7.95 17.69
CA LEU A 236 0.80 7.47 17.26
C LEU A 236 -0.19 7.52 18.42
N ASP A 237 0.21 7.03 19.60
CA ASP A 237 -0.57 7.05 20.82
C ASP A 237 -0.98 8.49 21.19
N LYS A 238 -0.05 9.46 21.08
CA LYS A 238 -0.33 10.89 21.32
C LYS A 238 -1.32 11.49 20.32
N LYS A 239 -1.32 11.06 19.05
CA LYS A 239 -2.23 11.58 18.03
C LYS A 239 -3.66 11.07 18.28
N ILE A 240 -3.80 9.80 18.64
CA ILE A 240 -5.10 9.19 18.93
C ILE A 240 -5.72 9.82 20.18
N GLN A 241 -4.95 10.02 21.25
CA GLN A 241 -5.43 10.70 22.47
C GLN A 241 -5.98 12.11 22.19
N LYS A 242 -5.39 12.83 21.22
CA LYS A 242 -5.86 14.17 20.81
C LYS A 242 -7.10 14.17 19.92
N GLN A 243 -7.48 13.03 19.33
CA GLN A 243 -8.67 12.89 18.48
C GLN A 243 -9.89 12.36 19.24
N THR A 244 -9.70 11.85 20.46
CA THR A 244 -10.76 11.35 21.34
C THR A 244 -11.24 12.40 22.37
N LEU A 245 -10.56 13.56 22.43
CA LEU A 245 -10.93 14.75 23.23
C LEU A 245 -11.51 15.81 22.31
#